data_AF-A0A8T2QLT9-F1
#
_entry.id   AF-A0A8T2QLT9-F1
#
_cell.length_a   1.000
_cell.length_b   1.000
_cell.length_c   1.000
_cell.angle_alpha   90.00
_cell.angle_beta   90.00
_cell.angle_gamma   90.00
#
_symmetry.space_group_name_H-M   'P 1'
#
loop_
_entity.id
_entity.type
_entity.pdbx_description
1 polymer ?
#
loop_
_entity_poly.entity_id
_entity_poly.type
_entity_poly.pdbx_seq_one_letter_code
_entity_poly.pdbx_strand_id
1 'polypeptide(L)' 'MNKTPFQPTMVMWLNVMTACRKWGDVHLGRQAFEQAIRLDSTESAAYVCMANIYADAGMYENAKEIEGMIMTE' A
#
# COMPACT_ATOMS: atom_id res chain seq x y z
N MET A 1 -29.12 8.83 1.64
CA MET A 1 -28.13 9.90 1.86
C MET A 1 -26.77 9.37 1.44
N ASN A 2 -26.32 9.68 0.22
CA ASN A 2 -24.98 9.29 -0.24
C ASN A 2 -24.09 10.54 -0.23
N LYS A 3 -23.41 10.76 0.89
CA LYS A 3 -22.28 11.68 0.98
C LYS A 3 -21.17 10.91 1.69
N THR A 4 -20.19 10.43 0.95
CA THR A 4 -18.84 10.28 1.51
C THR A 4 -18.27 11.71 1.52
N PRO A 5 -18.27 12.44 2.66
CA PRO A 5 -17.90 13.85 2.66
C PRO A 5 -16.39 14.06 2.52
N PHE A 6 -15.61 12.99 2.47
CA PHE A 6 -14.16 13.02 2.45
C PHE A 6 -13.64 12.02 1.42
N GLN A 7 -12.87 12.53 0.46
CA GLN A 7 -12.03 11.70 -0.39
C GLN A 7 -10.86 11.18 0.45
N PRO A 8 -10.58 9.86 0.45
CA PRO A 8 -9.42 9.31 1.12
C PRO A 8 -8.13 9.97 0.63
N THR A 9 -7.33 10.49 1.56
CA THR A 9 -6.01 11.06 1.26
C THR A 9 -4.95 9.97 1.22
N MET A 10 -3.79 10.28 0.64
CA MET A 10 -2.63 9.39 0.64
C MET A 10 -2.27 8.92 2.06
N VAL A 11 -2.25 9.86 3.01
CA VAL A 11 -1.97 9.58 4.43
C VAL A 11 -2.96 8.56 5.01
N MET A 12 -4.23 8.61 4.61
CA MET A 12 -5.22 7.64 5.10
C MET A 12 -4.94 6.23 4.60
N TRP A 13 -4.55 6.08 3.32
CA TRP A 13 -4.15 4.77 2.79
C TRP A 13 -2.88 4.24 3.42
N LEU A 14 -1.85 5.08 3.61
CA LEU A 14 -0.61 4.70 4.31
C LEU A 14 -0.88 4.24 5.75
N ASN A 15 -1.81 4.89 6.46
CA ASN A 15 -2.22 4.48 7.81
C ASN A 15 -2.89 3.10 7.80
N VAL A 16 -3.78 2.84 6.83
CA VAL A 16 -4.39 1.51 6.65
C VAL A 16 -3.32 0.46 6.37
N MET A 17 -2.41 0.73 5.43
CA MET A 17 -1.31 -0.18 5.10
C MET A 17 -0.42 -0.47 6.31
N THR A 18 -0.09 0.54 7.10
CA THR A 18 0.69 0.38 8.33
C THR A 18 -0.03 -0.51 9.34
N ALA A 19 -1.35 -0.37 9.49
CA ALA A 19 -2.15 -1.25 10.32
C ALA A 19 -2.18 -2.68 9.77
N CYS A 20 -2.38 -2.86 8.45
CA CYS A 20 -2.36 -4.16 7.78
C CYS A 20 -1.03 -4.90 8.03
N ARG A 21 0.10 -4.20 7.91
CA ARG A 21 1.42 -4.74 8.25
C ARG A 21 1.46 -5.24 9.69
N LYS A 22 1.06 -4.39 10.65
CA LYS A 22 1.09 -4.71 12.08
C LYS A 22 0.25 -5.94 12.45
N TRP A 23 -0.88 -6.13 11.78
CA TRP A 23 -1.82 -7.22 12.06
C TRP A 23 -1.71 -8.41 11.09
N GLY A 24 -0.80 -8.35 10.10
CA GLY A 24 -0.59 -9.42 9.12
C GLY A 24 -1.68 -9.56 8.06
N ASP A 25 -2.51 -8.53 7.85
CA ASP A 25 -3.57 -8.56 6.82
C ASP A 25 -3.04 -8.12 5.45
N VAL A 26 -2.38 -9.06 4.77
CA VAL A 26 -1.79 -8.82 3.44
C VAL A 26 -2.85 -8.44 2.41
N HIS A 27 -4.04 -9.06 2.47
CA HIS A 27 -5.09 -8.84 1.47
C HIS A 27 -5.61 -7.41 1.53
N LEU A 28 -5.95 -6.92 2.72
CA LEU A 28 -6.38 -5.54 2.91
C LEU A 28 -5.24 -4.55 2.61
N GLY A 29 -4.00 -4.91 2.97
CA GLY A 29 -2.80 -4.15 2.62
C GLY A 29 -2.68 -3.90 1.11
N ARG A 30 -2.90 -4.94 0.30
CA ARG A 30 -2.89 -4.84 -1.17
C ARG A 30 -4.02 -3.96 -1.70
N GLN A 31 -5.23 -4.08 -1.16
CA GLN A 31 -6.34 -3.23 -1.57
C GLN A 31 -6.05 -1.75 -1.27
N ALA A 32 -5.50 -1.44 -0.09
CA ALA A 32 -5.11 -0.08 0.28
C ALA A 32 -3.99 0.46 -0.61
N PHE A 33 -2.98 -0.36 -0.92
CA PHE A 33 -1.91 0.00 -1.85
C PHE A 33 -2.44 0.36 -3.23
N GLU A 34 -3.34 -0.45 -3.80
CA GLU A 34 -3.94 -0.17 -5.11
C GLU A 34 -4.71 1.17 -5.11
N GLN A 35 -5.34 1.55 -4.00
CA GLN A 35 -5.99 2.87 -3.89
C GLN A 35 -4.98 4.00 -3.75
N ALA A 36 -3.87 3.77 -3.02
CA ALA A 36 -2.79 4.75 -2.86
C ALA A 36 -2.15 5.09 -4.22
N ILE A 37 -1.75 4.09 -5.01
CA ILE A 37 -1.13 4.32 -6.32
C ILE A 37 -2.12 4.84 -7.37
N ARG A 38 -3.42 4.56 -7.22
CA ARG A 38 -4.47 5.20 -8.02
C ARG A 38 -4.59 6.70 -7.72
N LEU A 39 -4.27 7.11 -6.50
CA LEU A 39 -4.28 8.51 -6.09
C LEU A 39 -3.02 9.23 -6.54
N ASP A 40 -1.85 8.63 -6.30
CA ASP A 40 -0.55 9.11 -6.75
C ASP A 40 0.42 7.93 -6.90
N SER A 41 0.77 7.59 -8.15
CA SER A 41 1.67 6.48 -8.46
C SER A 41 3.14 6.79 -8.18
N THR A 42 3.48 8.04 -7.85
CA THR A 42 4.85 8.47 -7.53
C THR A 42 5.16 8.42 -6.03
N GLU A 43 4.16 8.12 -5.19
CA GLU A 43 4.32 8.07 -3.74
C GLU A 43 5.15 6.85 -3.30
N SER A 44 6.45 7.06 -3.15
CA SER A 44 7.42 6.04 -2.71
C SER A 44 7.02 5.35 -1.40
N ALA A 45 6.38 6.05 -0.46
CA ALA A 45 5.98 5.47 0.82
C ALA A 45 4.95 4.34 0.65
N ALA A 46 4.09 4.40 -0.36
CA ALA A 46 3.10 3.36 -0.63
C ALA A 46 3.79 2.05 -1.06
N TYR A 47 4.77 2.14 -1.98
CA TYR A 47 5.52 0.97 -2.42
C TYR A 47 6.38 0.38 -1.31
N VAL A 48 7.09 1.22 -0.55
CA VAL A 48 7.88 0.75 0.61
C VAL A 48 6.99 0.06 1.64
N CYS A 49 5.80 0.59 1.92
CA CYS A 49 4.86 -0.05 2.84
C CYS A 49 4.39 -1.41 2.30
N MET A 50 4.09 -1.53 1.01
CA MET A 50 3.63 -2.80 0.42
C MET A 50 4.74 -3.86 0.39
N ALA A 51 5.97 -3.47 0.02
CA ALA A 51 7.13 -4.37 0.06
C ALA A 51 7.36 -4.92 1.48
N ASN A 52 7.25 -4.07 2.49
CA ASN A 52 7.35 -4.47 3.90
C ASN A 52 6.21 -5.41 4.33
N ILE A 53 4.96 -5.17 3.90
CA ILE A 53 3.83 -6.07 4.19
C ILE A 53 4.12 -7.48 3.63
N TYR A 54 4.59 -7.55 2.38
CA TYR A 54 4.95 -8.84 1.78
C TYR A 54 6.14 -9.50 2.48
N ALA A 55 7.19 -8.75 2.80
CA ALA A 55 8.38 -9.28 3.48
C ALA A 55 8.04 -9.84 4.87
N ASP A 56 7.26 -9.12 5.69
CA ASP A 56 6.83 -9.56 7.02
C ASP A 56 5.94 -10.82 6.96
N ALA A 57 5.23 -11.03 5.85
CA ALA A 57 4.43 -12.24 5.58
C ALA A 57 5.25 -13.39 4.93
N GLY A 58 6.55 -13.20 4.69
CA GLY A 58 7.41 -14.19 4.02
C GLY A 58 7.21 -14.29 2.50
N MET A 59 6.51 -13.34 1.89
CA MET A 59 6.21 -13.27 0.45
C MET A 59 7.29 -12.51 -0.32
N TYR A 60 8.55 -12.95 -0.21
CA TYR A 60 9.71 -12.19 -0.70
C TYR A 60 9.71 -11.91 -2.20
N GLU A 61 9.16 -12.82 -3.02
CA GLU A 61 9.08 -12.59 -4.47
C GLU A 61 8.12 -11.45 -4.81
N ASN A 62 7.01 -11.31 -4.08
CA ASN A 62 6.10 -10.17 -4.23
C ASN A 62 6.71 -8.87 -3.69
N ALA A 63 7.53 -8.95 -2.63
CA ALA A 63 8.25 -7.78 -2.14
C ALA A 63 9.23 -7.23 -3.20
N LYS A 64 10.02 -8.10 -3.84
CA LYS A 64 10.92 -7.72 -4.94
C LYS A 64 10.18 -7.15 -6.14
N GLU A 65 9.01 -7.71 -6.47
CA GLU A 65 8.17 -7.19 -7.55
C GLU A 65 7.77 -5.73 -7.30
N ILE A 66 7.34 -5.42 -6.07
CA ILE A 66 7.01 -4.04 -5.67
C ILE A 66 8.23 -3.13 -5.73
N GLU A 67 9.40 -3.58 -5.25
CA GLU A 67 10.65 -2.80 -5.30
C GLU A 67 11.07 -2.50 -6.75
N GLY A 68 10.88 -3.45 -7.67
CA GLY A 68 11.15 -3.25 -9.10
C GLY A 68 10.27 -2.18 -9.74
N MET A 69 9.05 -1.97 -9.23
CA MET A 69 8.13 -0.93 -9.72
C MET A 69 8.57 0.48 -9.31
N ILE A 70 9.32 0.63 -8.20
CA ILE A 70 9.82 1.95 -7.73
C ILE A 70 10.88 2.51 -8.71
N MET A 71 11.57 1.65 -9.45
CA MET A 71 12.72 2.01 -10.29
C MET A 71 12.37 2.31 -11.75
N THR A 72 11.09 2.25 -12.14
CA THR A 72 10.66 2.59 -13.50
C THR A 72 10.16 4.03 -13.56
N GLU A 73 11.10 4.97 -13.65
CA GLU A 73 10.90 6.30 -14.26
C GLU A 73 11.53 6.32 -15.66
#